data_AF-A0A524DNZ6-F1
#
_entry.id   AF-A0A524DNZ6-F1
#
_cell.length_a   1.000
_cell.length_b   1.000
_cell.length_c   1.000
_cell.angle_alpha   90.00
_cell.angle_beta   90.00
_cell.angle_gamma   90.00
#
_symmetry.space_group_name_H-M   'P 1'
#
loop_
_entity.id
_entity.type
_entity.pdbx_description
1 polymer ?
#
loop_
_entity_poly.entity_id
_entity_poly.type
_entity_poly.pdbx_seq_one_letter_code
_entity_poly.pdbx_strand_id
1 'polypeptide(L)'
;ISGEEYERPGVEYFVAKNGLKYFFVDTTLLLGGKSQGVYAARFPLLKELWKQFESQYEEIPTTFEKSQYEAYLVSTDPSTTAPVGFFTRDEKTGIVVWSGEHGYPGCAEYLDFHKKHYPGGLRYWKCTSPKIDLGSKMLYWPEDVPGKLDENASHYLNLAKDILREFKDKFGRKGIIVAPYDCELFGHWWFEGNWWLARVLRWIEDDPEIKLTNTRLYLEENPPNKVVQIIEGSWGQASSHWVWLNEWTTWTWEKIYECEAKSEEIIAKYKDSADENLSKILKQLVRELLLLESSDWQFLITTWSARDYAENRVALHYENFKRLYDMASKYGSGQNVDEGEWNFLGTLESNDGVFMDLDLEPFAKK
;
A
#
# COMPACT_ATOMS: atom_id res chain seq x y z
N ILE A 1 -19.02 -15.08 -6.13
CA ILE A 1 -18.11 -14.77 -7.26
C ILE A 1 -18.42 -15.74 -8.41
N SER A 2 -18.66 -15.27 -9.64
CA SER A 2 -19.10 -16.12 -10.77
C SER A 2 -18.06 -17.15 -11.23
N GLY A 3 -16.79 -16.93 -10.90
CA GLY A 3 -15.67 -17.78 -11.32
C GLY A 3 -15.34 -17.65 -12.82
N GLU A 4 -15.93 -16.67 -13.50
CA GLU A 4 -15.65 -16.37 -14.90
C GLU A 4 -14.32 -15.61 -15.01
N GLU A 5 -13.48 -16.07 -15.93
CA GLU A 5 -12.18 -15.45 -16.22
C GLU A 5 -12.37 -14.36 -17.28
N TYR A 6 -11.75 -13.20 -17.07
CA TYR A 6 -11.78 -12.09 -18.01
C TYR A 6 -10.36 -11.61 -18.32
N GLU A 7 -10.09 -11.32 -19.58
CA GLU A 7 -8.85 -10.65 -19.97
C GLU A 7 -8.88 -9.20 -19.48
N ARG A 8 -7.83 -8.80 -18.75
CA ARG A 8 -7.64 -7.43 -18.29
C ARG A 8 -6.24 -6.95 -18.69
N PRO A 9 -6.10 -5.68 -19.11
CA PRO A 9 -4.77 -5.07 -19.21
C PRO A 9 -4.06 -5.12 -17.85
N GLY A 10 -2.74 -5.26 -17.87
CA GLY A 10 -1.92 -5.15 -16.66
C GLY A 10 -2.03 -3.75 -16.03
N VAL A 11 -1.66 -3.62 -14.76
CA VAL A 11 -1.77 -2.36 -14.00
C VAL A 11 -0.97 -1.25 -14.67
N GLU A 12 0.18 -1.58 -15.26
CA GLU A 12 1.05 -0.65 -15.99
C GLU A 12 0.37 0.03 -17.18
N TYR A 13 -0.64 -0.60 -17.79
CA TYR A 13 -1.46 0.05 -18.82
C TYR A 13 -2.17 1.29 -18.27
N PHE A 14 -2.81 1.16 -17.10
CA PHE A 14 -3.55 2.26 -16.48
C PHE A 14 -2.61 3.34 -15.95
N VAL A 15 -1.41 2.97 -15.48
CA VAL A 15 -0.35 3.91 -15.10
C VAL A 15 0.08 4.73 -16.33
N ALA A 16 0.40 4.07 -17.45
CA ALA A 16 0.81 4.73 -18.69
C ALA A 16 -0.29 5.63 -19.27
N LYS A 17 -1.52 5.12 -19.33
CA LYS A 17 -2.70 5.83 -19.87
C LYS A 17 -2.98 7.14 -19.15
N ASN A 18 -2.69 7.20 -17.85
CA ASN A 18 -2.88 8.40 -17.03
C ASN A 18 -1.61 9.27 -16.92
N GLY A 19 -0.59 9.02 -17.75
CA GLY A 19 0.63 9.83 -17.80
C GLY A 19 1.56 9.65 -16.59
N LEU A 20 1.33 8.64 -15.75
CA LEU A 20 2.21 8.28 -14.66
C LEU A 20 3.42 7.52 -15.20
N LYS A 21 4.61 7.84 -14.68
CA LYS A 21 5.89 7.40 -15.27
C LYS A 21 6.49 6.18 -14.60
N TYR A 22 6.20 5.96 -13.32
CA TYR A 22 6.76 4.84 -12.57
C TYR A 22 5.96 4.49 -11.33
N PHE A 23 6.20 3.28 -10.80
CA PHE A 23 5.66 2.79 -9.53
C PHE A 23 6.71 1.98 -8.75
N PHE A 24 6.30 1.34 -7.66
CA PHE A 24 7.16 0.57 -6.77
C PHE A 24 6.65 -0.86 -6.62
N VAL A 25 7.56 -1.83 -6.55
CA VAL A 25 7.24 -3.25 -6.34
C VAL A 25 8.09 -3.86 -5.22
N ASP A 26 7.63 -4.99 -4.69
CA ASP A 26 8.42 -5.80 -3.76
C ASP A 26 9.53 -6.58 -4.50
N THR A 27 10.60 -6.94 -3.79
CA THR A 27 11.78 -7.59 -4.40
C THR A 27 11.47 -8.92 -5.08
N THR A 28 10.55 -9.66 -4.49
CA THR A 28 10.10 -10.96 -4.98
C THR A 28 9.47 -10.89 -6.37
N LEU A 29 8.72 -9.82 -6.64
CA LEU A 29 8.05 -9.58 -7.91
C LEU A 29 9.07 -9.37 -9.05
N LEU A 30 10.26 -8.86 -8.73
CA LEU A 30 11.37 -8.73 -9.69
C LEU A 30 12.19 -10.02 -9.81
N LEU A 31 12.61 -10.60 -8.68
CA LEU A 31 13.61 -11.67 -8.62
C LEU A 31 13.03 -13.09 -8.70
N GLY A 32 11.70 -13.26 -8.67
CA GLY A 32 11.07 -14.59 -8.75
C GLY A 32 11.35 -15.50 -7.54
N GLY A 33 11.70 -14.91 -6.40
CA GLY A 33 12.15 -15.62 -5.19
C GLY A 33 11.20 -15.47 -3.99
N LYS A 34 11.45 -16.29 -2.96
CA LYS A 34 10.69 -16.26 -1.69
C LYS A 34 10.80 -14.89 -1.03
N SER A 35 9.65 -14.28 -0.74
CA SER A 35 9.58 -13.13 0.17
C SER A 35 10.18 -13.54 1.51
N GLN A 36 11.20 -12.84 1.98
CA GLN A 36 11.53 -12.83 3.41
C GLN A 36 10.55 -11.92 4.15
N GLY A 37 9.25 -12.14 3.94
CA GLY A 37 8.20 -11.45 4.66
C GLY A 37 8.27 -11.85 6.13
N VAL A 38 8.34 -10.86 7.02
CA VAL A 38 8.30 -11.03 8.49
C VAL A 38 7.05 -11.82 8.94
N TYR A 39 6.00 -11.85 8.10
CA TYR A 39 4.79 -12.67 8.29
C TYR A 39 4.92 -14.14 7.89
N ALA A 40 5.89 -14.52 7.05
CA ALA A 40 6.09 -15.91 6.59
C ALA A 40 6.41 -16.88 7.74
N ALA A 41 6.99 -16.37 8.83
CA ALA A 41 7.30 -17.14 10.03
C ALA A 41 6.06 -17.56 10.84
N ARG A 42 4.87 -16.98 10.59
CA ARG A 42 3.69 -17.17 11.45
C ARG A 42 2.65 -18.19 11.00
N PHE A 43 2.66 -18.69 9.76
CA PHE A 43 1.59 -19.62 9.30
C PHE A 43 2.05 -20.75 8.36
N PRO A 44 1.86 -22.03 8.71
CA PRO A 44 2.15 -23.19 7.85
C PRO A 44 1.39 -23.21 6.51
N LEU A 45 0.18 -22.64 6.47
CA LEU A 45 -0.67 -22.53 5.26
C LEU A 45 0.03 -21.75 4.13
N LEU A 46 0.93 -20.83 4.48
CA LEU A 46 1.70 -20.03 3.52
C LEU A 46 2.64 -20.88 2.68
N LYS A 47 3.20 -21.95 3.26
CA LYS A 47 4.13 -22.84 2.54
C LYS A 47 3.42 -23.62 1.44
N GLU A 48 2.11 -23.83 1.57
CA GLU A 48 1.28 -24.56 0.61
C GLU A 48 0.78 -23.64 -0.50
N LEU A 49 0.35 -22.41 -0.17
CA LEU A 49 0.07 -21.36 -1.16
C LEU A 49 1.30 -21.04 -2.03
N TRP A 50 2.49 -20.93 -1.42
CA TRP A 50 3.73 -20.73 -2.17
C TRP A 50 4.05 -21.89 -3.13
N LYS A 51 3.77 -23.14 -2.74
CA LYS A 51 3.97 -24.29 -3.65
C LYS A 51 3.04 -24.22 -4.87
N GLN A 52 1.83 -23.68 -4.70
CA GLN A 52 0.90 -23.46 -5.80
C GLN A 52 1.41 -22.33 -6.72
N PHE A 53 1.87 -21.20 -6.16
CA PHE A 53 2.50 -20.12 -6.93
C PHE A 53 3.78 -20.56 -7.67
N GLU A 54 4.69 -21.27 -7.01
CA GLU A 54 5.91 -21.83 -7.63
C GLU A 54 5.58 -22.79 -8.78
N SER A 55 4.49 -23.56 -8.68
CA SER A 55 4.08 -24.52 -9.72
C SER A 55 3.50 -23.88 -10.99
N GLN A 56 3.05 -22.63 -10.90
CA GLN A 56 2.48 -21.86 -12.01
C GLN A 56 3.48 -20.85 -12.60
N TYR A 57 4.66 -20.72 -11.99
CA TYR A 57 5.70 -19.78 -12.40
C TYR A 57 6.63 -20.41 -13.45
N GLU A 58 6.62 -19.86 -14.66
CA GLU A 58 7.68 -20.09 -15.64
C GLU A 58 8.59 -18.86 -15.67
N GLU A 59 9.84 -19.02 -15.23
CA GLU A 59 10.84 -17.94 -15.31
C GLU A 59 11.18 -17.68 -16.78
N ILE A 60 10.85 -16.48 -17.27
CA ILE A 60 11.29 -16.04 -18.59
C ILE A 60 12.77 -15.64 -18.48
N PRO A 61 13.69 -16.31 -19.20
CA PRO A 61 15.10 -16.01 -19.11
C PRO A 61 15.40 -14.57 -19.56
N THR A 62 15.98 -13.76 -18.68
CA THR A 62 16.56 -12.47 -19.07
C THR A 62 18.01 -12.67 -19.52
N THR A 63 18.47 -11.87 -20.49
CA THR A 63 19.87 -11.87 -20.96
C THR A 63 20.84 -11.19 -19.99
N PHE A 64 20.32 -10.66 -18.88
CA PHE A 64 21.05 -9.95 -17.84
C PHE A 64 20.60 -10.43 -16.46
N GLU A 65 21.48 -10.25 -15.47
CA GLU A 65 21.16 -10.48 -14.07
C GLU A 65 20.34 -9.30 -13.52
N LYS A 66 19.22 -9.60 -12.86
CA LYS A 66 18.34 -8.63 -12.20
C LYS A 66 18.91 -8.25 -10.82
N SER A 67 18.65 -7.01 -10.41
CA SER A 67 19.04 -6.44 -9.13
C SER A 67 18.00 -5.43 -8.66
N GLN A 68 17.67 -5.46 -7.36
CA GLN A 68 16.76 -4.49 -6.73
C GLN A 68 17.31 -3.05 -6.66
N TYR A 69 18.59 -2.85 -7.00
CA TYR A 69 19.29 -1.57 -6.86
C TYR A 69 19.38 -0.76 -8.16
N GLU A 70 18.54 -1.08 -9.16
CA GLU A 70 18.39 -0.27 -10.38
C GLU A 70 16.92 -0.25 -10.81
N ALA A 71 16.56 0.74 -11.63
CA ALA A 71 15.21 0.83 -12.18
C ALA A 71 15.08 -0.03 -13.45
N TYR A 72 13.87 -0.53 -13.70
CA TYR A 72 13.51 -1.26 -14.92
C TYR A 72 12.29 -0.62 -15.57
N LEU A 73 12.01 -1.05 -16.80
CA LEU A 73 10.76 -0.79 -17.49
C LEU A 73 9.89 -2.06 -17.46
N VAL A 74 8.58 -1.89 -17.36
CA VAL A 74 7.61 -2.93 -17.67
C VAL A 74 6.99 -2.65 -19.03
N SER A 75 6.76 -3.71 -19.82
CA SER A 75 6.14 -3.57 -21.12
C SER A 75 4.70 -3.10 -20.97
N THR A 76 4.31 -2.10 -21.75
CA THR A 76 2.93 -1.61 -21.80
C THR A 76 2.31 -1.96 -23.16
N ASP A 77 0.98 -1.97 -23.23
CA ASP A 77 0.26 -2.15 -24.48
C ASP A 77 0.73 -1.13 -25.56
N PRO A 78 0.87 -1.51 -26.85
CA PRO A 78 1.30 -0.60 -27.92
C PRO A 78 0.41 0.64 -28.11
N SER A 79 -0.83 0.62 -27.62
CA SER A 79 -1.75 1.76 -27.63
C SER A 79 -1.41 2.84 -26.60
N THR A 80 -0.48 2.59 -25.66
CA THR A 80 -0.02 3.59 -24.70
C THR A 80 1.22 4.33 -25.21
N THR A 81 1.45 5.53 -24.67
CA THR A 81 2.46 6.46 -25.19
C THR A 81 3.91 6.07 -24.88
N ALA A 82 4.15 5.31 -23.82
CA ALA A 82 5.50 4.94 -23.38
C ALA A 82 5.49 3.78 -22.36
N PRO A 83 6.57 2.99 -22.27
CA PRO A 83 6.76 2.03 -21.20
C PRO A 83 6.85 2.72 -19.83
N VAL A 84 6.46 2.00 -18.78
CA VAL A 84 6.41 2.51 -17.41
C VAL A 84 7.63 2.00 -16.64
N GLY A 85 8.29 2.88 -15.89
CA GLY A 85 9.40 2.52 -15.02
C GLY A 85 8.93 1.89 -13.71
N PHE A 86 9.81 1.17 -13.02
CA PHE A 86 9.55 0.82 -11.63
C PHE A 86 10.84 0.70 -10.83
N PHE A 87 10.68 0.85 -9.52
CA PHE A 87 11.71 0.60 -8.52
C PHE A 87 11.31 -0.57 -7.63
N THR A 88 12.32 -1.18 -7.03
CA THR A 88 12.14 -2.31 -6.14
C THR A 88 12.49 -1.91 -4.72
N ARG A 89 11.64 -2.28 -3.76
CA ARG A 89 11.91 -2.13 -2.33
C ARG A 89 13.24 -2.80 -1.98
N ASP A 90 14.04 -2.21 -1.10
CA ASP A 90 15.24 -2.88 -0.60
C ASP A 90 14.93 -3.69 0.67
N GLU A 91 15.10 -5.01 0.59
CA GLU A 91 14.87 -5.92 1.71
C GLU A 91 15.86 -5.68 2.87
N LYS A 92 17.13 -5.37 2.57
CA LYS A 92 18.19 -5.27 3.58
C LYS A 92 17.93 -4.09 4.53
N THR A 93 17.63 -2.91 4.00
CA THR A 93 17.20 -1.74 4.78
C THR A 93 15.80 -1.90 5.36
N GLY A 94 14.93 -2.67 4.70
CA GLY A 94 13.61 -3.05 5.20
C GLY A 94 13.68 -3.80 6.54
N ILE A 95 14.51 -4.85 6.62
CA ILE A 95 14.59 -5.73 7.80
C ILE A 95 15.03 -4.97 9.06
N VAL A 96 16.06 -4.12 8.95
CA VAL A 96 16.63 -3.41 10.11
C VAL A 96 15.71 -2.32 10.65
N VAL A 97 14.70 -1.91 9.90
CA VAL A 97 13.71 -0.91 10.34
C VAL A 97 12.37 -1.55 10.70
N TRP A 98 11.92 -2.55 9.94
CA TRP A 98 10.57 -3.12 10.07
C TRP A 98 10.47 -4.36 10.95
N SER A 99 11.59 -5.03 11.23
CA SER A 99 11.56 -6.24 12.07
C SER A 99 11.24 -5.90 13.53
N GLY A 100 10.16 -6.47 14.06
CA GLY A 100 9.80 -6.30 15.47
C GLY A 100 10.77 -6.99 16.45
N GLU A 101 11.54 -7.98 15.99
CA GLU A 101 12.52 -8.70 16.84
C GLU A 101 13.96 -8.18 16.68
N HIS A 102 14.33 -7.75 15.46
CA HIS A 102 15.71 -7.41 15.12
C HIS A 102 15.88 -5.98 14.58
N GLY A 103 14.79 -5.23 14.41
CA GLY A 103 14.82 -3.88 13.90
C GLY A 103 15.03 -2.83 14.98
N TYR A 104 15.45 -1.64 14.56
CA TYR A 104 15.69 -0.49 15.44
C TYR A 104 14.52 -0.15 16.36
N PRO A 105 13.23 -0.19 15.94
CA PRO A 105 12.12 0.14 16.84
C PRO A 105 12.06 -0.74 18.10
N GLY A 106 12.66 -1.93 18.07
CA GLY A 106 12.70 -2.85 19.21
C GLY A 106 13.81 -2.58 20.22
N CYS A 107 14.67 -1.58 20.02
CA CYS A 107 15.76 -1.25 20.96
C CYS A 107 15.22 -0.95 22.36
N ALA A 108 15.96 -1.39 23.38
CA ALA A 108 15.52 -1.37 24.78
C ALA A 108 15.23 0.04 25.32
N GLU A 109 15.90 1.05 24.76
CA GLU A 109 15.87 2.45 25.15
C GLU A 109 14.63 3.20 24.63
N TYR A 110 14.03 2.73 23.53
CA TYR A 110 12.91 3.42 22.88
C TYR A 110 11.58 3.22 23.60
N LEU A 111 10.67 4.16 23.37
CA LEU A 111 9.34 4.18 23.99
C LEU A 111 8.52 2.95 23.55
N ASP A 112 7.99 2.21 24.52
CA ASP A 112 7.14 1.05 24.25
C ASP A 112 5.75 1.51 23.77
N PHE A 113 5.34 1.06 22.59
CA PHE A 113 4.06 1.42 22.00
C PHE A 113 2.86 0.83 22.74
N HIS A 114 3.01 -0.38 23.27
CA HIS A 114 1.92 -1.22 23.76
C HIS A 114 1.58 -0.94 25.23
N LYS A 115 2.55 -0.56 26.05
CA LYS A 115 2.31 -0.26 27.48
C LYS A 115 1.77 1.16 27.67
N LYS A 116 0.46 1.23 27.95
CA LYS A 116 -0.26 2.49 28.17
C LYS A 116 -0.70 2.64 29.62
N HIS A 117 -0.57 3.84 30.15
CA HIS A 117 -1.04 4.21 31.48
C HIS A 117 -2.55 4.43 31.47
N TYR A 118 -3.24 3.88 32.46
CA TYR A 118 -4.65 4.13 32.69
C TYR A 118 -4.84 5.02 33.93
N PRO A 119 -5.68 6.08 33.87
CA PRO A 119 -6.41 6.57 32.70
C PRO A 119 -5.51 7.40 31.74
N GLY A 120 -6.02 7.63 30.52
CA GLY A 120 -5.44 8.61 29.57
C GLY A 120 -4.58 8.04 28.43
N GLY A 121 -4.13 6.79 28.51
CA GLY A 121 -3.46 6.12 27.39
C GLY A 121 -2.03 6.59 27.09
N LEU A 122 -1.44 7.43 27.94
CA LEU A 122 -0.07 7.92 27.78
C LEU A 122 0.94 6.79 27.96
N ARG A 123 2.07 6.87 27.25
CA ARG A 123 3.15 5.87 27.27
C ARG A 123 4.31 6.41 28.09
N TYR A 124 4.76 5.66 29.11
CA TYR A 124 5.83 6.07 30.04
C TYR A 124 6.93 5.01 30.21
N TRP A 125 6.88 3.94 29.43
CA TRP A 125 7.79 2.82 29.57
C TRP A 125 8.59 2.62 28.30
N LYS A 126 9.81 2.12 28.45
CA LYS A 126 10.66 1.75 27.33
C LYS A 126 10.51 0.28 26.98
N CYS A 127 10.85 -0.08 25.75
CA CYS A 127 10.80 -1.45 25.24
C CYS A 127 11.52 -2.42 26.18
N THR A 128 12.64 -2.00 26.80
CA THR A 128 13.44 -2.75 27.81
C THR A 128 14.07 -4.04 27.27
N SER A 129 13.26 -4.94 26.71
CA SER A 129 13.64 -6.12 25.94
C SER A 129 12.41 -6.59 25.12
N PRO A 130 12.61 -7.15 23.91
CA PRO A 130 11.52 -7.65 23.08
C PRO A 130 10.78 -8.86 23.69
N LYS A 131 11.37 -9.56 24.68
CA LYS A 131 10.86 -10.84 25.20
C LYS A 131 10.29 -10.76 26.62
N ILE A 132 10.25 -9.58 27.23
CA ILE A 132 9.75 -9.43 28.60
C ILE A 132 8.28 -9.03 28.63
N ASP A 133 7.59 -9.47 29.68
CA ASP A 133 6.20 -9.09 29.94
C ASP A 133 6.02 -7.58 30.16
N LEU A 134 4.83 -7.07 29.87
CA LEU A 134 4.47 -5.66 30.07
C LEU A 134 4.70 -5.19 31.51
N GLY A 135 4.45 -6.03 32.51
CA GLY A 135 4.69 -5.70 33.93
C GLY A 135 6.14 -5.35 34.23
N SER A 136 7.08 -5.95 33.50
CA SER A 136 8.53 -5.84 33.73
C SER A 136 9.21 -4.72 32.94
N LYS A 137 8.47 -4.01 32.06
CA LYS A 137 8.99 -2.87 31.30
C LYS A 137 9.41 -1.73 32.24
N MET A 138 10.62 -1.22 32.04
CA MET A 138 11.20 -0.11 32.80
C MET A 138 10.65 1.24 32.33
N LEU A 139 10.80 2.27 33.17
CA LEU A 139 10.42 3.64 32.79
C LEU A 139 11.27 4.12 31.60
N TYR A 140 10.62 4.87 30.72
CA TYR A 140 11.27 5.55 29.62
C TYR A 140 12.05 6.75 30.13
N TRP A 141 13.30 6.89 29.66
CA TRP A 141 14.19 7.98 30.04
C TRP A 141 14.73 8.62 28.75
N PRO A 142 14.26 9.83 28.36
CA PRO A 142 14.64 10.47 27.11
C PRO A 142 16.15 10.62 26.90
N GLU A 143 16.92 10.71 27.97
CA GLU A 143 18.37 10.87 27.95
C GLU A 143 19.11 9.59 27.53
N ASP A 144 18.47 8.41 27.58
CA ASP A 144 19.04 7.15 27.09
C ASP A 144 19.00 7.08 25.53
N VAL A 145 18.17 7.90 24.89
CA VAL A 145 17.82 7.80 23.47
C VAL A 145 18.90 8.31 22.50
N PRO A 146 19.56 9.47 22.73
CA PRO A 146 20.46 10.04 21.73
C PRO A 146 21.58 9.11 21.27
N GLY A 147 22.24 8.41 22.22
CA GLY A 147 23.30 7.46 21.88
C GLY A 147 22.81 6.29 21.05
N LYS A 148 21.61 5.78 21.33
CA LYS A 148 21.01 4.67 20.57
C LYS A 148 20.58 5.12 19.16
N LEU A 149 20.07 6.35 19.03
CA LEU A 149 19.76 6.93 17.72
C LEU A 149 21.01 7.08 16.86
N ASP A 150 22.13 7.52 17.45
CA ASP A 150 23.39 7.68 16.73
C ASP A 150 23.95 6.32 16.28
N GLU A 151 23.87 5.30 17.14
CA GLU A 151 24.24 3.91 16.80
C GLU A 151 23.40 3.38 15.62
N ASN A 152 22.07 3.50 15.70
CA ASN A 152 21.16 2.98 14.68
C ASN A 152 21.27 3.74 13.35
N ALA A 153 21.46 5.06 13.40
CA ALA A 153 21.67 5.87 12.20
C ALA A 153 23.02 5.55 11.52
N SER A 154 24.06 5.33 12.32
CA SER A 154 25.40 4.97 11.82
C SER A 154 25.38 3.59 11.18
N HIS A 155 24.73 2.63 11.82
CA HIS A 155 24.54 1.30 11.25
C HIS A 155 23.77 1.36 9.93
N TYR A 156 22.68 2.12 9.84
CA TYR A 156 21.91 2.26 8.59
C TYR A 156 22.71 2.92 7.47
N LEU A 157 23.47 3.99 7.76
CA LEU A 157 24.33 4.65 6.78
C LEU A 157 25.39 3.68 6.23
N ASN A 158 26.09 2.95 7.11
CA ASN A 158 27.10 1.99 6.70
C ASN A 158 26.49 0.84 5.88
N LEU A 159 25.33 0.31 6.31
CA LEU A 159 24.58 -0.68 5.54
C LEU A 159 24.27 -0.18 4.12
N ALA A 160 23.75 1.04 3.98
CA ALA A 160 23.42 1.62 2.68
C ALA A 160 24.67 1.79 1.79
N LYS A 161 25.79 2.24 2.38
CA LYS A 161 27.08 2.37 1.67
C LYS A 161 27.59 1.03 1.19
N ASP A 162 27.58 0.01 2.05
CA ASP A 162 28.07 -1.33 1.71
C ASP A 162 27.23 -1.96 0.61
N ILE A 163 25.90 -1.81 0.66
CA ILE A 163 24.99 -2.24 -0.42
C ILE A 163 25.36 -1.59 -1.77
N LEU A 164 25.55 -0.27 -1.79
CA LEU A 164 25.85 0.45 -3.02
C LEU A 164 27.27 0.15 -3.54
N ARG A 165 28.24 -0.06 -2.64
CA ARG A 165 29.60 -0.51 -2.99
C ARG A 165 29.57 -1.90 -3.62
N GLU A 166 28.92 -2.87 -2.98
CA GLU A 166 28.73 -4.22 -3.50
C GLU A 166 28.11 -4.20 -4.91
N PHE A 167 27.04 -3.41 -5.09
CA PHE A 167 26.40 -3.25 -6.40
C PHE A 167 27.36 -2.65 -7.44
N LYS A 168 28.07 -1.58 -7.08
CA LYS A 168 29.01 -0.90 -7.98
C LYS A 168 30.18 -1.82 -8.36
N ASP A 169 30.74 -2.57 -7.42
CA ASP A 169 31.85 -3.49 -7.66
C ASP A 169 31.43 -4.64 -8.58
N LYS A 170 30.19 -5.13 -8.42
CA LYS A 170 29.63 -6.20 -9.24
C LYS A 170 29.23 -5.75 -10.65
N PHE A 171 28.56 -4.61 -10.78
CA PHE A 171 27.91 -4.17 -12.03
C PHE A 171 28.61 -3.01 -12.73
N GLY A 172 29.64 -2.41 -12.13
CA GLY A 172 30.43 -1.31 -12.70
C GLY A 172 29.68 0.02 -12.83
N ARG A 173 28.49 0.16 -12.24
CA ARG A 173 27.63 1.37 -12.32
C ARG A 173 27.04 1.74 -10.96
N LYS A 174 26.56 2.98 -10.82
CA LYS A 174 25.92 3.46 -9.59
C LYS A 174 24.52 2.83 -9.45
N GLY A 175 24.20 2.34 -8.26
CA GLY A 175 22.86 1.84 -7.92
C GLY A 175 22.02 2.89 -7.18
N ILE A 176 20.79 2.52 -6.87
CA ILE A 176 19.87 3.24 -6.00
C ILE A 176 19.27 2.28 -4.97
N ILE A 177 19.14 2.73 -3.72
CA ILE A 177 18.37 2.02 -2.69
C ILE A 177 17.03 2.73 -2.57
N VAL A 178 15.94 1.97 -2.67
CA VAL A 178 14.58 2.48 -2.44
C VAL A 178 14.02 1.79 -1.20
N ALA A 179 13.85 2.57 -0.13
CA ALA A 179 13.44 2.08 1.18
C ALA A 179 12.04 2.64 1.56
N PRO A 180 10.94 2.06 1.02
CA PRO A 180 9.58 2.46 1.35
C PRO A 180 9.18 1.91 2.73
N TYR A 181 8.48 2.73 3.50
CA TYR A 181 7.97 2.43 4.85
C TYR A 181 6.62 3.13 5.05
N ASP A 182 5.72 2.55 5.85
CA ASP A 182 4.49 3.28 6.23
C ASP A 182 4.85 4.50 7.07
N CYS A 183 4.22 5.64 6.79
CA CYS A 183 4.60 6.93 7.36
C CYS A 183 4.44 6.93 8.89
N GLU A 184 3.39 6.28 9.38
CA GLU A 184 3.06 6.16 10.80
C GLU A 184 4.12 5.37 11.58
N LEU A 185 5.04 4.65 10.91
CA LEU A 185 6.16 4.06 11.61
C LEU A 185 6.93 5.14 12.38
N PHE A 186 7.21 6.28 11.74
CA PHE A 186 8.07 7.30 12.30
C PHE A 186 7.27 8.31 13.15
N GLY A 187 7.38 8.19 14.47
CA GLY A 187 6.75 9.05 15.46
C GLY A 187 5.51 8.46 16.14
N HIS A 188 4.80 7.54 15.47
CA HIS A 188 3.64 6.88 16.07
C HIS A 188 4.00 5.50 16.62
N TRP A 189 4.32 4.52 15.75
CA TRP A 189 4.70 3.16 16.15
C TRP A 189 6.09 3.14 16.80
N TRP A 190 7.07 3.76 16.13
CA TRP A 190 8.39 4.04 16.65
C TRP A 190 8.50 5.52 16.98
N PHE A 191 8.34 5.86 18.26
CA PHE A 191 8.24 7.25 18.71
C PHE A 191 9.47 8.10 18.30
N GLU A 192 10.67 7.54 18.42
CA GLU A 192 11.92 8.21 18.10
C GLU A 192 12.27 8.18 16.61
N GLY A 193 11.44 7.52 15.78
CA GLY A 193 11.71 7.29 14.36
C GLY A 193 11.93 8.57 13.55
N ASN A 194 11.24 9.67 13.88
CA ASN A 194 11.47 10.96 13.23
C ASN A 194 12.87 11.52 13.53
N TRP A 195 13.37 11.33 14.74
CA TRP A 195 14.71 11.78 15.13
C TRP A 195 15.81 10.92 14.53
N TRP A 196 15.55 9.64 14.32
CA TRP A 196 16.42 8.74 13.57
C TRP A 196 16.48 9.14 12.09
N LEU A 197 15.32 9.31 11.45
CA LEU A 197 15.24 9.67 10.04
C LEU A 197 15.97 10.99 9.76
N ALA A 198 15.78 12.00 10.63
CA ALA A 198 16.48 13.27 10.54
C ALA A 198 18.02 13.13 10.65
N ARG A 199 18.54 12.19 11.45
CA ARG A 199 19.97 11.89 11.53
C ARG A 199 20.48 11.23 10.25
N VAL A 200 19.80 10.17 9.81
CA VAL A 200 20.17 9.44 8.59
C VAL A 200 20.23 10.39 7.39
N LEU A 201 19.22 11.26 7.21
CA LEU A 201 19.20 12.21 6.11
C LEU A 201 20.36 13.21 6.17
N ARG A 202 20.63 13.80 7.35
CA ARG A 202 21.76 14.73 7.52
C ARG A 202 23.12 14.04 7.28
N TRP A 203 23.29 12.84 7.82
CA TRP A 203 24.56 12.14 7.71
C TRP A 203 24.82 11.61 6.30
N ILE A 204 23.78 11.23 5.54
CA ILE A 204 23.95 10.91 4.12
C ILE A 204 24.32 12.17 3.33
N GLU A 205 23.71 13.33 3.62
CA GLU A 205 24.04 14.59 2.94
C GLU A 205 25.52 15.01 3.16
N ASP A 206 26.06 14.75 4.35
CA ASP A 206 27.46 15.03 4.69
C ASP A 206 28.44 13.93 4.21
N ASP A 207 27.97 12.77 3.76
CA ASP A 207 28.82 11.65 3.35
C ASP A 207 29.21 11.75 1.86
N PRO A 208 30.51 11.72 1.51
CA PRO A 208 30.94 11.90 0.12
C PRO A 208 30.73 10.66 -0.77
N GLU A 209 30.41 9.50 -0.21
CA GLU A 209 30.30 8.24 -0.98
C GLU A 209 28.86 7.91 -1.41
N ILE A 210 27.87 8.46 -0.73
CA ILE A 210 26.44 8.23 -0.98
C ILE A 210 25.72 9.57 -1.14
N LYS A 211 24.63 9.60 -1.89
CA LYS A 211 23.88 10.84 -2.15
C LYS A 211 22.38 10.58 -1.98
N LEU A 212 21.69 11.50 -1.31
CA LEU A 212 20.23 11.55 -1.33
C LEU A 212 19.72 12.05 -2.69
N THR A 213 18.71 11.37 -3.21
CA THR A 213 17.98 11.81 -4.40
C THR A 213 16.53 11.37 -4.28
N ASN A 214 15.67 11.91 -5.13
CA ASN A 214 14.34 11.36 -5.35
C ASN A 214 14.32 10.52 -6.63
N THR A 215 13.34 9.63 -6.73
CA THR A 215 13.21 8.69 -7.85
C THR A 215 13.04 9.37 -9.19
N ARG A 216 12.36 10.52 -9.26
CA ARG A 216 12.24 11.30 -10.50
C ARG A 216 13.61 11.77 -11.01
N LEU A 217 14.40 12.42 -10.16
CA LEU A 217 15.74 12.91 -10.53
C LEU A 217 16.67 11.74 -10.89
N TYR A 218 16.58 10.62 -10.16
CA TYR A 218 17.36 9.42 -10.50
C TYR A 218 17.03 8.90 -11.91
N LEU A 219 15.76 8.82 -12.29
CA LEU A 219 15.35 8.38 -13.64
C LEU A 219 15.78 9.37 -14.73
N GLU A 220 15.81 10.68 -14.44
CA GLU A 220 16.31 11.69 -15.37
C GLU A 220 17.82 11.53 -15.63
N GLU A 221 18.61 11.24 -14.58
CA GLU A 221 20.05 11.00 -14.68
C GLU A 221 20.41 9.60 -15.18
N ASN A 222 19.56 8.59 -14.90
CA ASN A 222 19.80 7.18 -15.18
C ASN A 222 18.55 6.54 -15.81
N PRO A 223 18.17 6.89 -17.06
CA PRO A 223 17.00 6.32 -17.71
C PRO A 223 17.12 4.79 -17.84
N PRO A 224 16.13 4.02 -17.38
CA PRO A 224 16.17 2.57 -17.49
C PRO A 224 16.08 2.14 -18.96
N ASN A 225 16.87 1.15 -19.34
CA ASN A 225 16.93 0.61 -20.70
C ASN A 225 16.64 -0.89 -20.77
N LYS A 226 16.20 -1.48 -19.66
CA LYS A 226 15.88 -2.91 -19.53
C LYS A 226 14.39 -3.06 -19.31
N VAL A 227 13.73 -3.81 -20.19
CA VAL A 227 12.33 -4.21 -20.02
C VAL A 227 12.30 -5.56 -19.34
N VAL A 228 11.49 -5.70 -18.29
CA VAL A 228 11.25 -6.95 -17.58
C VAL A 228 9.75 -7.18 -17.42
N GLN A 229 9.36 -8.45 -17.39
CA GLN A 229 8.05 -8.84 -16.88
C GLN A 229 8.12 -8.97 -15.37
N ILE A 230 7.06 -8.50 -14.71
CA ILE A 230 6.86 -8.60 -13.27
C ILE A 230 5.76 -9.61 -13.05
N ILE A 231 5.91 -10.48 -12.06
CA ILE A 231 4.83 -11.40 -11.67
C ILE A 231 3.75 -10.65 -10.88
N GLU A 232 2.54 -11.18 -10.93
CA GLU A 232 1.46 -10.74 -10.06
C GLU A 232 1.86 -10.94 -8.58
N GLY A 233 1.51 -9.97 -7.73
CA GLY A 233 1.76 -10.05 -6.30
C GLY A 233 1.57 -8.71 -5.59
N SER A 234 2.05 -8.66 -4.34
CA SER A 234 1.98 -7.47 -3.50
C SER A 234 3.24 -7.34 -2.61
N TRP A 235 3.36 -6.25 -1.86
CA TRP A 235 4.30 -6.15 -0.74
C TRP A 235 3.75 -6.69 0.59
N GLY A 236 2.58 -7.32 0.55
CA GLY A 236 1.92 -7.93 1.70
C GLY A 236 2.52 -9.29 2.05
N GLN A 237 1.79 -10.03 2.87
CA GLN A 237 2.23 -11.34 3.32
C GLN A 237 2.47 -12.29 2.15
N ALA A 238 3.64 -12.94 2.15
CA ALA A 238 4.06 -13.87 1.10
C ALA A 238 4.09 -13.25 -0.31
N SER A 239 4.18 -11.92 -0.42
CA SER A 239 4.09 -11.17 -1.67
C SER A 239 2.88 -11.56 -2.55
N SER A 240 1.78 -11.96 -1.91
CA SER A 240 0.58 -12.51 -2.55
C SER A 240 -0.66 -11.64 -2.27
N HIS A 241 -1.82 -12.03 -2.80
CA HIS A 241 -3.10 -11.36 -2.52
C HIS A 241 -3.80 -11.86 -1.26
N TRP A 242 -3.25 -12.87 -0.57
CA TRP A 242 -3.96 -13.58 0.51
C TRP A 242 -4.46 -12.67 1.64
N VAL A 243 -3.74 -11.57 1.94
CA VAL A 243 -4.17 -10.61 2.97
C VAL A 243 -5.53 -9.97 2.64
N TRP A 244 -5.84 -9.79 1.36
CA TRP A 244 -7.08 -9.16 0.89
C TRP A 244 -8.08 -10.15 0.29
N LEU A 245 -7.60 -11.31 -0.17
CA LEU A 245 -8.41 -12.35 -0.77
C LEU A 245 -8.17 -13.70 -0.09
N ASN A 246 -9.05 -14.01 0.85
CA ASN A 246 -9.06 -15.26 1.62
C ASN A 246 -10.51 -15.58 2.07
N GLU A 247 -10.69 -16.71 2.75
CA GLU A 247 -11.98 -17.19 3.22
C GLU A 247 -12.74 -16.22 4.14
N TRP A 248 -12.06 -15.29 4.81
CA TRP A 248 -12.71 -14.30 5.68
C TRP A 248 -13.16 -13.04 4.94
N THR A 249 -12.64 -12.81 3.73
CA THR A 249 -12.80 -11.56 2.99
C THR A 249 -13.52 -11.74 1.66
N THR A 250 -13.69 -12.97 1.15
CA THR A 250 -14.42 -13.29 -0.09
C THR A 250 -15.79 -12.61 -0.18
N TRP A 251 -16.55 -12.56 0.92
CA TRP A 251 -17.89 -11.94 0.95
C TRP A 251 -17.86 -10.43 0.65
N THR A 252 -16.74 -9.74 0.91
CA THR A 252 -16.58 -8.32 0.59
C THR A 252 -16.47 -8.10 -0.92
N TRP A 253 -15.75 -8.98 -1.61
CA TRP A 253 -15.57 -8.93 -3.06
C TRP A 253 -16.89 -9.12 -3.82
N GLU A 254 -17.79 -9.97 -3.30
CA GLU A 254 -19.12 -10.13 -3.89
C GLU A 254 -19.93 -8.83 -3.89
N LYS A 255 -19.79 -8.03 -2.82
CA LYS A 255 -20.43 -6.73 -2.69
C LYS A 255 -19.79 -5.68 -3.59
N ILE A 256 -18.46 -5.64 -3.61
CA ILE A 256 -17.69 -4.73 -4.46
C ILE A 256 -18.06 -4.95 -5.93
N TYR A 257 -17.97 -6.19 -6.43
CA TYR A 257 -18.27 -6.51 -7.82
C TYR A 257 -19.74 -6.24 -8.21
N GLU A 258 -20.71 -6.42 -7.28
CA GLU A 258 -22.09 -6.00 -7.53
C GLU A 258 -22.18 -4.48 -7.73
N CYS A 259 -21.50 -3.70 -6.89
CA CYS A 259 -21.57 -2.24 -6.92
C CYS A 259 -20.81 -1.67 -8.12
N GLU A 260 -19.64 -2.21 -8.47
CA GLU A 260 -18.89 -1.87 -9.68
C GLU A 260 -19.79 -2.03 -10.92
N ALA A 261 -20.38 -3.23 -11.13
CA ALA A 261 -21.24 -3.50 -12.28
C ALA A 261 -22.45 -2.56 -12.36
N LYS A 262 -23.07 -2.25 -11.22
CA LYS A 262 -24.21 -1.31 -11.16
C LYS A 262 -23.80 0.12 -11.46
N SER A 263 -22.64 0.54 -10.95
CA SER A 263 -22.11 1.87 -11.19
C SER A 263 -21.82 2.08 -12.68
N GLU A 264 -21.18 1.09 -13.34
CA GLU A 264 -20.91 1.08 -14.77
C GLU A 264 -22.15 1.36 -15.62
N GLU A 265 -23.27 0.70 -15.30
CA GLU A 265 -24.53 0.84 -16.03
C GLU A 265 -25.22 2.18 -15.78
N ILE A 266 -25.38 2.58 -14.52
CA ILE A 266 -26.16 3.78 -14.17
C ILE A 266 -25.42 5.07 -14.55
N ILE A 267 -24.10 5.06 -14.42
CA ILE A 267 -23.25 6.21 -14.79
C ILE A 267 -23.24 6.35 -16.32
N ALA A 268 -23.04 5.26 -17.07
CA ALA A 268 -23.12 5.31 -18.54
C ALA A 268 -24.45 5.87 -19.04
N LYS A 269 -25.55 5.58 -18.32
CA LYS A 269 -26.89 6.06 -18.68
C LYS A 269 -27.12 7.55 -18.41
N TYR A 270 -26.54 8.10 -17.33
CA TYR A 270 -26.95 9.40 -16.80
C TYR A 270 -25.83 10.43 -16.63
N LYS A 271 -24.55 10.08 -16.85
CA LYS A 271 -23.40 10.98 -16.65
C LYS A 271 -23.51 12.31 -17.41
N ASP A 272 -24.12 12.30 -18.61
CA ASP A 272 -24.24 13.46 -19.50
C ASP A 272 -25.51 14.29 -19.23
N SER A 273 -26.26 13.98 -18.16
CA SER A 273 -27.43 14.74 -17.77
C SER A 273 -27.04 16.15 -17.31
N ALA A 274 -27.78 17.16 -17.79
CA ALA A 274 -27.65 18.54 -17.32
C ALA A 274 -28.33 18.79 -15.96
N ASP A 275 -29.00 17.78 -15.39
CA ASP A 275 -29.65 17.88 -14.08
C ASP A 275 -28.62 17.80 -12.94
N GLU A 276 -28.41 18.93 -12.27
CA GLU A 276 -27.47 19.04 -11.15
C GLU A 276 -27.81 18.11 -9.98
N ASN A 277 -29.09 17.84 -9.71
CA ASN A 277 -29.47 16.96 -8.62
C ASN A 277 -29.17 15.50 -8.94
N LEU A 278 -29.41 15.09 -10.19
CA LEU A 278 -29.00 13.76 -10.63
C LEU A 278 -27.46 13.62 -10.56
N SER A 279 -26.73 14.66 -10.99
CA SER A 279 -25.26 14.68 -10.88
C SER A 279 -24.79 14.53 -9.42
N LYS A 280 -25.43 15.20 -8.45
CA LYS A 280 -25.12 15.04 -7.02
C LYS A 280 -25.32 13.61 -6.53
N ILE A 281 -26.46 12.99 -6.88
CA ILE A 281 -26.74 11.60 -6.49
C ILE A 281 -25.66 10.67 -7.06
N LEU A 282 -25.33 10.80 -8.35
CA LEU A 282 -24.34 9.95 -9.01
C LEU A 282 -22.94 10.15 -8.43
N LYS A 283 -22.55 11.40 -8.11
CA LYS A 283 -21.27 11.68 -7.46
C LYS A 283 -21.18 11.06 -6.07
N GLN A 284 -22.22 11.20 -5.25
CA GLN A 284 -22.21 10.55 -3.93
C GLN A 284 -22.23 9.01 -4.06
N LEU A 285 -22.94 8.45 -5.05
CA LEU A 285 -22.93 7.02 -5.33
C LEU A 285 -21.52 6.49 -5.62
N VAL A 286 -20.76 7.21 -6.44
CA VAL A 286 -19.37 6.85 -6.74
C VAL A 286 -18.45 7.05 -5.52
N ARG A 287 -18.70 8.04 -4.65
CA ARG A 287 -17.96 8.15 -3.38
C ARG A 287 -18.18 6.95 -2.48
N GLU A 288 -19.43 6.48 -2.34
CA GLU A 288 -19.71 5.26 -1.56
C GLU A 288 -19.03 4.02 -2.17
N LEU A 289 -18.98 3.92 -3.51
CA LEU A 289 -18.23 2.87 -4.19
C LEU A 289 -16.73 2.92 -3.85
N LEU A 290 -16.10 4.09 -4.01
CA LEU A 290 -14.67 4.27 -3.71
C LEU A 290 -14.35 3.99 -2.23
N LEU A 291 -15.25 4.37 -1.32
CA LEU A 291 -15.10 4.06 0.10
C LEU A 291 -15.25 2.56 0.37
N LEU A 292 -16.16 1.87 -0.33
CA LEU A 292 -16.35 0.42 -0.25
C LEU A 292 -15.14 -0.35 -0.80
N GLU A 293 -14.49 0.17 -1.85
CA GLU A 293 -13.31 -0.42 -2.52
C GLU A 293 -11.99 -0.25 -1.73
N SER A 294 -12.00 0.43 -0.59
CA SER A 294 -10.78 0.56 0.21
C SER A 294 -10.25 -0.79 0.67
N SER A 295 -8.99 -1.08 0.33
CA SER A 295 -8.32 -2.33 0.71
C SER A 295 -8.04 -2.45 2.23
N ASP A 296 -8.19 -1.35 2.99
CA ASP A 296 -8.10 -1.35 4.45
C ASP A 296 -9.11 -2.30 5.08
N TRP A 297 -10.29 -2.48 4.49
CA TRP A 297 -11.33 -3.31 5.07
C TRP A 297 -10.90 -4.78 5.15
N GLN A 298 -10.44 -5.34 4.04
CA GLN A 298 -9.96 -6.72 4.01
C GLN A 298 -8.69 -6.87 4.84
N PHE A 299 -7.82 -5.85 4.86
CA PHE A 299 -6.63 -5.86 5.72
C PHE A 299 -6.98 -5.93 7.21
N LEU A 300 -7.93 -5.12 7.70
CA LEU A 300 -8.34 -5.09 9.11
C LEU A 300 -9.09 -6.35 9.54
N ILE A 301 -9.89 -6.95 8.64
CA ILE A 301 -10.52 -8.25 8.84
C ILE A 301 -9.45 -9.33 8.97
N THR A 302 -8.51 -9.41 8.03
CA THR A 302 -7.50 -10.47 7.98
C THR A 302 -6.49 -10.37 9.13
N THR A 303 -6.06 -9.16 9.50
CA THR A 303 -5.09 -8.96 10.60
C THR A 303 -5.72 -9.01 11.99
N TRP A 304 -7.06 -9.06 12.08
CA TRP A 304 -7.81 -8.99 13.33
C TRP A 304 -7.56 -7.72 14.15
N SER A 305 -7.08 -6.65 13.52
CA SER A 305 -6.74 -5.39 14.21
C SER A 305 -7.99 -4.60 14.61
N ALA A 306 -9.03 -4.61 13.76
CA ALA A 306 -10.31 -3.95 14.01
C ALA A 306 -11.43 -4.60 13.16
N ARG A 307 -11.55 -5.92 13.26
CA ARG A 307 -12.42 -6.73 12.38
C ARG A 307 -13.88 -6.25 12.38
N ASP A 308 -14.51 -6.17 13.56
CA ASP A 308 -15.91 -5.75 13.67
C ASP A 308 -16.14 -4.35 13.08
N TYR A 309 -15.18 -3.45 13.22
CA TYR A 309 -15.25 -2.11 12.63
C TYR A 309 -15.24 -2.18 11.10
N ALA A 310 -14.31 -2.95 10.53
CA ALA A 310 -14.19 -3.10 9.08
C ALA A 310 -15.41 -3.79 8.46
N GLU A 311 -15.93 -4.86 9.09
CA GLU A 311 -17.15 -5.54 8.63
C GLU A 311 -18.36 -4.58 8.63
N ASN A 312 -18.50 -3.75 9.66
CA ASN A 312 -19.54 -2.71 9.72
C ASN A 312 -19.35 -1.62 8.65
N ARG A 313 -18.11 -1.21 8.35
CA ARG A 313 -17.83 -0.21 7.29
C ARG A 313 -18.20 -0.72 5.90
N VAL A 314 -17.86 -1.97 5.58
CA VAL A 314 -18.25 -2.61 4.32
C VAL A 314 -19.78 -2.68 4.21
N ALA A 315 -20.46 -3.12 5.27
CA ALA A 315 -21.93 -3.17 5.28
C ALA A 315 -22.55 -1.78 5.10
N LEU A 316 -22.04 -0.76 5.80
CA LEU A 316 -22.53 0.62 5.71
C LEU A 316 -22.42 1.18 4.29
N HIS A 317 -21.23 1.16 3.68
CA HIS A 317 -21.03 1.73 2.35
C HIS A 317 -21.78 0.93 1.26
N TYR A 318 -21.91 -0.39 1.42
CA TYR A 318 -22.73 -1.21 0.55
C TYR A 318 -24.21 -0.81 0.61
N GLU A 319 -24.80 -0.68 1.80
CA GLU A 319 -26.21 -0.29 1.94
C GLU A 319 -26.45 1.16 1.47
N ASN A 320 -25.51 2.07 1.75
CA ASN A 320 -25.56 3.45 1.25
C ASN A 320 -25.54 3.49 -0.29
N PHE A 321 -24.60 2.77 -0.92
CA PHE A 321 -24.50 2.66 -2.36
C PHE A 321 -25.81 2.13 -2.96
N LYS A 322 -26.37 1.05 -2.40
CA LYS A 322 -27.61 0.44 -2.88
C LYS A 322 -28.79 1.42 -2.83
N ARG A 323 -28.90 2.18 -1.73
CA ARG A 323 -29.95 3.18 -1.58
C ARG A 323 -29.79 4.34 -2.56
N LEU A 324 -28.56 4.83 -2.77
CA LEU A 324 -28.26 5.86 -3.77
C LEU A 324 -28.52 5.38 -5.20
N TYR A 325 -28.22 4.12 -5.50
CA TYR A 325 -28.49 3.52 -6.81
C TYR A 325 -30.00 3.49 -7.11
N ASP A 326 -30.81 3.10 -6.12
CA ASP A 326 -32.27 3.11 -6.24
C ASP A 326 -32.81 4.54 -6.37
N MET A 327 -32.25 5.50 -5.61
CA MET A 327 -32.57 6.92 -5.70
C MET A 327 -32.26 7.48 -7.11
N ALA A 328 -31.05 7.24 -7.63
CA ALA A 328 -30.63 7.66 -8.97
C ALA A 328 -31.49 7.02 -10.06
N SER A 329 -31.84 5.73 -9.91
CA SER A 329 -32.70 5.02 -10.86
C SER A 329 -34.11 5.59 -10.91
N LYS A 330 -34.72 5.88 -9.75
CA LYS A 330 -36.04 6.54 -9.66
C LYS A 330 -35.98 7.96 -10.22
N TYR A 331 -35.06 8.78 -9.73
CA TYR A 331 -34.94 10.18 -10.13
C TYR A 331 -34.66 10.31 -11.64
N GLY A 332 -33.67 9.56 -12.15
CA GLY A 332 -33.29 9.58 -13.56
C GLY A 332 -34.35 9.01 -14.51
N SER A 333 -35.31 8.21 -14.02
CA SER A 333 -36.48 7.78 -14.80
C SER A 333 -37.68 8.73 -14.71
N GLY A 334 -37.51 9.89 -14.05
CA GLY A 334 -38.56 10.90 -13.88
C GLY A 334 -39.57 10.58 -12.78
N GLN A 335 -39.29 9.59 -11.93
CA GLN A 335 -40.13 9.30 -10.77
C GLN A 335 -39.82 10.26 -9.63
N ASN A 336 -40.83 10.55 -8.81
CA ASN A 336 -40.66 11.39 -7.64
C ASN A 336 -39.80 10.68 -6.58
N VAL A 337 -38.87 11.42 -5.99
CA VAL A 337 -38.03 10.98 -4.88
C VAL A 337 -38.49 11.71 -3.62
N ASP A 338 -38.78 10.96 -2.56
CA ASP A 338 -39.29 11.55 -1.32
C ASP A 338 -38.23 12.40 -0.60
N GLU A 339 -38.71 13.30 0.27
CA GLU A 339 -37.86 14.22 1.04
C GLU A 339 -36.86 13.47 1.95
N GLY A 340 -37.18 12.26 2.38
CA GLY A 340 -36.31 11.42 3.21
C GLY A 340 -35.04 11.00 2.48
N GLU A 341 -35.13 10.66 1.20
CA GLU A 341 -33.98 10.34 0.35
C GLU A 341 -33.06 11.56 0.12
N TRP A 342 -33.63 12.77 -0.03
CA TRP A 342 -32.84 14.00 -0.13
C TRP A 342 -32.10 14.33 1.16
N ASN A 343 -32.77 14.16 2.31
CA ASN A 343 -32.12 14.33 3.63
C ASN A 343 -31.02 13.29 3.85
N PHE A 344 -31.24 12.06 3.37
CA PHE A 344 -30.23 11.00 3.40
C PHE A 344 -29.01 11.37 2.55
N LEU A 345 -29.21 11.79 1.30
CA LEU A 345 -28.13 12.27 0.42
C LEU A 345 -27.33 13.39 1.09
N GLY A 346 -28.00 14.41 1.64
CA GLY A 346 -27.32 15.53 2.32
C GLY A 346 -26.53 15.09 3.56
N THR A 347 -26.98 14.05 4.27
CA THR A 347 -26.24 13.47 5.40
C THR A 347 -24.97 12.76 4.90
N LEU A 348 -25.07 12.01 3.81
CA LEU A 348 -23.89 11.34 3.21
C LEU A 348 -22.91 12.36 2.64
N GLU A 349 -23.36 13.39 1.94
CA GLU A 349 -22.46 14.45 1.45
C GLU A 349 -21.71 15.16 2.59
N SER A 350 -22.30 15.24 3.79
CA SER A 350 -21.65 15.80 4.98
C SER A 350 -20.65 14.84 5.63
N ASN A 351 -20.94 13.54 5.66
CA ASN A 351 -20.11 12.54 6.36
C ASN A 351 -19.00 11.97 5.46
N ASP A 352 -19.35 11.73 4.19
CA ASP A 352 -18.59 11.01 3.18
C ASP A 352 -18.33 11.90 1.93
N GLY A 353 -18.16 13.21 2.15
CA GLY A 353 -17.99 14.26 1.13
C GLY A 353 -16.58 14.38 0.54
N VAL A 354 -15.85 13.27 0.37
CA VAL A 354 -14.51 13.27 -0.25
C VAL A 354 -14.58 13.46 -1.76
N PHE A 355 -13.48 13.90 -2.39
CA PHE A 355 -13.39 14.12 -3.85
C PHE A 355 -14.43 15.14 -4.38
N MET A 356 -14.20 16.43 -4.13
CA MET A 356 -15.10 17.51 -4.57
C MET A 356 -15.24 17.56 -6.10
N ASP A 357 -14.14 17.38 -6.82
CA ASP A 357 -14.06 17.45 -8.28
C ASP A 357 -14.11 16.05 -8.93
N LEU A 358 -14.92 15.15 -8.37
CA LEU A 358 -15.04 13.77 -8.86
C LEU A 358 -15.53 13.72 -10.31
N ASP A 359 -14.76 13.03 -11.15
CA ASP A 359 -15.10 12.69 -12.53
C ASP A 359 -15.85 11.35 -12.57
N LEU A 360 -16.98 11.33 -13.27
CA LEU A 360 -17.82 10.14 -13.43
C LEU A 360 -17.40 9.29 -14.64
N GLU A 361 -16.66 9.83 -15.60
CA GLU A 361 -16.28 9.14 -16.84
C GLU A 361 -15.63 7.77 -16.62
N PRO A 362 -14.68 7.60 -15.67
CA PRO A 362 -14.01 6.31 -15.46
C PRO A 362 -14.94 5.20 -14.95
N PHE A 363 -16.10 5.57 -14.38
CA PHE A 363 -17.09 4.65 -13.81
C PHE A 363 -18.24 4.35 -14.75
N ALA A 364 -18.16 4.80 -16.02
CA ALA A 364 -19.13 4.46 -17.05
C ALA A 364 -18.66 3.24 -17.85
N LYS A 365 -19.55 2.29 -18.09
CA LYS A 365 -19.30 1.27 -19.11
C LYS A 365 -19.07 1.94 -20.46
N LYS A 366 -17.98 1.58 -21.13
CA LYS A 366 -17.64 2.09 -22.47
C LYS A 366 -18.43 1.40 -23.57
#